data_AF-A0A533U6U2-F1
#
_entry.id   AF-A0A533U6U2-F1
#
_cell.length_a   1.000
_cell.length_b   1.000
_cell.length_c   1.000
_cell.angle_alpha   90.00
_cell.angle_beta   90.00
_cell.angle_gamma   90.00
#
_symmetry.space_group_name_H-M   'P 1'
#
loop_
_entity.id
_entity.type
_entity.pdbx_description
1 polymer ?
#
loop_
_entity_poly.entity_id
_entity_poly.type
_entity_poly.pdbx_seq_one_letter_code
_entity_poly.pdbx_strand_id
1 'polypeptide(L)'
;MEHRAQLVQPEYALPEGILFVRITYILSAMVKAPVIAVCFFLVTLSSFVHYSFSSSSTKVLDFTIYADGTTHVFYQTNVDPQSPDSTVSLFGNTTDNLVAQDENGTLLFSKVNSNSAIIQTLGASVIKIDYDTADLVTKSGKTWTFHVDSLTDFSLLLPKNTVIVGMNTYPLDIQVVDNQSLIDLPSGSTDISYVFGVLGTSQTATLAIEKTREFINNINSEGIKTPLASAKLADANSAFSQGKYSSAEVLANEAKNIASQEQEIALSNSKPTSDNIPLLIGSGIAGAVTTAVILIRRTKNSKPVKTIEFFKNDNFVVPDKETIFRIKPELRQEDKDIVTFISENGGQAYESELRKKFLLPRTTTWRAVKRLEREGIIEIEKIDQQNLIKLRKMPEENQE
;
A
#
# COMPACT_ATOMS: atom_id res chain seq x y z
N MET A 1 -83.08 -17.93 -36.43
CA MET A 1 -82.84 -19.22 -35.77
C MET A 1 -81.80 -18.97 -34.70
N GLU A 2 -82.27 -18.73 -33.47
CA GLU A 2 -82.10 -19.64 -32.32
C GLU A 2 -80.70 -19.50 -31.72
N HIS A 3 -80.46 -19.32 -30.43
CA HIS A 3 -81.27 -19.13 -29.23
C HIS A 3 -80.26 -18.80 -28.11
N ARG A 4 -80.67 -18.03 -27.10
CA ARG A 4 -80.21 -18.09 -25.68
C ARG A 4 -78.80 -17.51 -25.41
N ALA A 5 -78.52 -16.84 -24.30
CA ALA A 5 -79.15 -16.67 -22.98
C ALA A 5 -78.40 -15.47 -22.35
N GLN A 6 -78.83 -14.74 -21.31
CA GLN A 6 -80.04 -14.61 -20.51
C GLN A 6 -79.70 -13.45 -19.56
N LEU A 7 -80.51 -12.39 -19.55
CA LEU A 7 -80.44 -11.33 -18.53
C LEU A 7 -81.42 -11.70 -17.42
N VAL A 8 -80.93 -11.83 -16.19
CA VAL A 8 -81.72 -11.75 -14.95
C VAL A 8 -80.89 -10.96 -13.94
N GLN A 9 -81.42 -9.82 -13.49
CA GLN A 9 -81.01 -9.04 -12.31
C GLN A 9 -81.85 -9.47 -11.08
N PRO A 10 -81.78 -8.87 -9.86
CA PRO A 10 -80.73 -8.08 -9.18
C PRO A 10 -80.47 -8.53 -7.70
N GLU A 11 -79.64 -7.74 -7.02
CA GLU A 11 -79.74 -7.35 -5.59
C GLU A 11 -78.90 -8.15 -4.57
N TYR A 12 -77.92 -7.49 -3.94
CA TYR A 12 -78.03 -6.94 -2.57
C TYR A 12 -76.69 -6.35 -2.10
N ALA A 13 -76.78 -5.08 -1.66
CA ALA A 13 -76.06 -4.42 -0.56
C ALA A 13 -74.51 -4.41 -0.50
N LEU A 14 -73.99 -3.17 -0.50
CA LEU A 14 -72.66 -2.79 0.03
C LEU A 14 -72.44 -3.26 1.47
N PRO A 15 -71.17 -3.40 1.88
CA PRO A 15 -70.77 -2.75 3.11
C PRO A 15 -69.62 -1.76 2.87
N GLU A 16 -69.83 -0.57 3.42
CA GLU A 16 -68.82 0.46 3.64
C GLU A 16 -67.59 -0.12 4.35
N GLY A 17 -66.40 0.28 3.89
CA GLY A 17 -65.17 -0.15 4.54
C GLY A 17 -63.91 0.41 3.89
N ILE A 18 -63.50 1.59 4.36
CA ILE A 18 -62.10 2.04 4.46
C ILE A 18 -61.45 2.51 3.13
N LEU A 19 -61.65 3.79 2.84
CA LEU A 19 -60.86 4.58 1.91
C LEU A 19 -59.63 5.14 2.64
N PHE A 20 -58.49 4.44 2.68
CA PHE A 20 -57.17 5.05 2.93
C PHE A 20 -56.04 4.05 2.57
N VAL A 21 -55.53 4.11 1.33
CA VAL A 21 -54.23 3.49 1.00
C VAL A 21 -53.37 4.46 0.17
N ARG A 22 -52.45 5.10 0.91
CA ARG A 22 -51.04 5.42 0.56
C ARG A 22 -50.75 6.29 -0.68
N ILE A 23 -50.92 7.60 -0.54
CA ILE A 23 -50.23 8.62 -1.38
C ILE A 23 -48.73 8.76 -1.01
N THR A 24 -48.32 8.28 0.16
CA THR A 24 -46.96 8.43 0.68
C THR A 24 -45.89 7.62 -0.06
N TYR A 25 -46.27 6.61 -0.86
CA TYR A 25 -45.29 5.77 -1.57
C TYR A 25 -44.74 6.46 -2.83
N ILE A 26 -45.56 7.24 -3.53
CA ILE A 26 -45.21 7.87 -4.82
C ILE A 26 -44.18 9.00 -4.62
N LEU A 27 -44.34 9.82 -3.58
CA LEU A 27 -43.41 10.91 -3.30
C LEU A 27 -42.01 10.38 -2.88
N SER A 28 -41.97 9.28 -2.14
CA SER A 28 -40.71 8.65 -1.72
C SER A 28 -39.96 7.95 -2.85
N ALA A 29 -40.68 7.49 -3.88
CA ALA A 29 -40.11 6.86 -5.07
C ALA A 29 -39.51 7.90 -6.03
N MET A 30 -40.15 9.06 -6.21
CA MET A 30 -39.70 10.11 -7.12
C MET A 30 -38.46 10.89 -6.61
N VAL A 31 -38.15 10.86 -5.32
CA VAL A 31 -36.93 11.47 -4.76
C VAL A 31 -35.72 10.52 -4.83
N LYS A 32 -35.94 9.19 -4.80
CA LYS A 32 -34.85 8.19 -4.80
C LYS A 32 -34.28 7.91 -6.19
N ALA A 33 -35.11 7.96 -7.24
CA ALA A 33 -34.67 7.72 -8.61
C ALA A 33 -33.57 8.69 -9.11
N PRO A 34 -33.67 10.02 -8.91
CA PRO A 34 -32.60 10.94 -9.33
C PRO A 34 -31.34 10.82 -8.46
N VAL A 35 -31.47 10.50 -7.17
CA VAL A 35 -30.32 10.32 -6.26
C VAL A 35 -29.50 9.09 -6.63
N ILE A 36 -30.17 7.97 -6.94
CA ILE A 36 -29.49 6.74 -7.37
C ILE A 36 -28.77 6.97 -8.71
N ALA A 37 -29.37 7.71 -9.65
CA ALA A 37 -28.74 8.05 -10.92
C ALA A 37 -27.50 8.93 -10.75
N VAL A 38 -27.54 9.93 -9.85
CA VAL A 38 -26.37 10.77 -9.52
C VAL A 38 -25.28 9.97 -8.81
N CYS A 39 -25.64 9.04 -7.91
CA CYS A 39 -24.66 8.14 -7.29
C CYS A 39 -24.03 7.20 -8.32
N PHE A 40 -24.79 6.68 -9.28
CA PHE A 40 -24.23 5.86 -10.36
C PHE A 40 -23.30 6.67 -11.25
N PHE A 41 -23.66 7.91 -11.57
CA PHE A 41 -22.82 8.82 -12.36
C PHE A 41 -21.52 9.19 -11.62
N LEU A 42 -21.58 9.46 -10.30
CA LEU A 42 -20.42 9.73 -9.45
C LEU A 42 -19.50 8.51 -9.28
N VAL A 43 -20.07 7.31 -9.15
CA VAL A 43 -19.28 6.06 -9.07
C VAL A 43 -18.59 5.78 -10.41
N THR A 44 -19.26 5.98 -11.54
CA THR A 44 -18.64 5.81 -12.86
C THR A 44 -17.54 6.83 -13.17
N LEU A 45 -17.61 8.03 -12.58
CA LEU A 45 -16.56 9.05 -12.73
C LEU A 45 -15.34 8.77 -11.83
N SER A 46 -15.50 7.99 -10.77
CA SER A 46 -14.42 7.64 -9.82
C SER A 46 -13.54 6.46 -10.24
N SER A 47 -13.90 5.73 -11.30
CA SER A 47 -13.13 4.56 -11.79
C SER A 47 -11.98 4.93 -12.75
N PHE A 48 -11.73 6.21 -13.00
CA PHE A 48 -10.54 6.66 -13.74
C PHE A 48 -9.70 7.60 -12.87
N VAL A 49 -9.06 7.03 -11.85
CA VAL A 49 -7.76 7.55 -11.40
C VAL A 49 -6.74 6.44 -11.57
N HIS A 50 -6.54 6.02 -12.82
CA HIS A 50 -5.21 5.57 -13.19
C HIS A 50 -4.32 6.81 -13.09
N TYR A 51 -3.34 6.78 -12.20
CA TYR A 51 -2.15 7.61 -12.35
C TYR A 51 -1.48 7.20 -13.66
N SER A 52 -2.00 7.71 -14.78
CA SER A 52 -1.22 7.80 -16.00
C SER A 52 -0.20 8.88 -15.72
N PHE A 53 0.98 8.49 -15.24
CA PHE A 53 2.15 9.35 -15.32
C PHE A 53 2.33 9.68 -16.79
N SER A 54 2.01 10.91 -17.14
CA SER A 54 2.17 11.41 -18.49
C SER A 54 3.66 11.63 -18.71
N SER A 55 4.35 10.61 -19.20
CA SER A 55 5.71 10.76 -19.71
C SER A 55 5.73 10.22 -21.14
N SER A 56 5.64 11.13 -22.09
CA SER A 56 6.00 10.91 -23.48
C SER A 56 7.50 10.62 -23.58
N SER A 57 7.87 9.41 -23.18
CA SER A 57 9.08 8.62 -23.45
C SER A 57 8.88 7.30 -22.72
N THR A 58 8.66 6.20 -23.43
CA THR A 58 8.31 4.89 -22.84
C THR A 58 9.48 4.18 -22.15
N LYS A 59 10.61 4.87 -21.99
CA LYS A 59 11.81 4.33 -21.37
C LYS A 59 11.82 4.68 -19.89
N VAL A 60 11.83 3.65 -19.06
CA VAL A 60 11.95 3.76 -17.60
C VAL A 60 13.22 3.03 -17.20
N LEU A 61 14.05 3.66 -16.37
CA LEU A 61 15.28 3.08 -15.87
C LEU A 61 15.45 3.41 -14.40
N ASP A 62 15.38 2.37 -13.56
CA ASP A 62 15.49 2.50 -12.12
C ASP A 62 16.65 1.65 -11.60
N PHE A 63 17.46 2.25 -10.73
CA PHE A 63 18.52 1.57 -9.99
C PHE A 63 18.16 1.53 -8.51
N THR A 64 18.17 0.35 -7.90
CA THR A 64 18.02 0.20 -6.46
C THR A 64 19.28 -0.44 -5.89
N ILE A 65 20.04 0.30 -5.10
CA ILE A 65 21.26 -0.21 -4.48
C ILE A 65 20.92 -0.84 -3.13
N TYR A 66 21.39 -2.06 -2.92
CA TYR A 66 21.28 -2.79 -1.66
C TYR A 66 22.45 -2.52 -0.72
N ALA A 67 22.28 -2.88 0.55
CA ALA A 67 23.29 -2.64 1.60
C ALA A 67 24.61 -3.39 1.39
N ASP A 68 24.61 -4.44 0.57
CA ASP A 68 25.80 -5.19 0.16
C ASP A 68 26.50 -4.60 -1.07
N GLY A 69 25.93 -3.56 -1.70
CA GLY A 69 26.44 -2.91 -2.91
C GLY A 69 25.95 -3.54 -4.21
N THR A 70 25.21 -4.64 -4.13
CA THR A 70 24.49 -5.19 -5.29
C THR A 70 23.43 -4.19 -5.72
N THR A 71 23.29 -3.97 -7.02
CA THR A 71 22.33 -3.02 -7.59
C THR A 71 21.31 -3.80 -8.42
N HIS A 72 20.05 -3.65 -8.04
CA HIS A 72 18.93 -4.09 -8.84
C HIS A 72 18.68 -3.06 -9.94
N VAL A 73 18.52 -3.53 -11.17
CA VAL A 73 18.26 -2.70 -12.34
C VAL A 73 16.92 -3.10 -12.92
N PHE A 74 16.00 -2.14 -12.99
CA PHE A 74 14.75 -2.26 -13.71
C PHE A 74 14.80 -1.38 -14.95
N TYR A 75 14.59 -1.98 -16.11
CA TYR A 75 14.61 -1.27 -17.39
C TYR A 75 13.39 -1.64 -18.24
N GLN A 76 12.65 -0.63 -18.68
CA GLN A 76 11.54 -0.77 -19.61
C GLN A 76 11.84 -0.03 -20.90
N THR A 77 11.60 -0.66 -22.05
CA THR A 77 11.76 -0.02 -23.36
C THR A 77 10.77 -0.57 -24.39
N ASN A 78 10.46 0.24 -25.40
CA ASN A 78 9.77 -0.25 -26.59
C ASN A 78 10.72 -1.08 -27.45
N VAL A 79 10.14 -2.06 -28.13
CA VAL A 79 10.79 -2.91 -29.13
C VAL A 79 9.92 -2.99 -30.38
N ASP A 80 10.50 -3.40 -31.50
CA ASP A 80 9.78 -3.58 -32.76
C ASP A 80 8.96 -4.90 -32.73
N PRO A 81 7.62 -4.85 -32.81
CA PRO A 81 6.78 -6.05 -32.87
C PRO A 81 6.99 -6.90 -34.12
N GLN A 82 7.60 -6.36 -35.17
CA GLN A 82 7.94 -7.10 -36.39
C GLN A 82 9.25 -7.88 -36.25
N SER A 83 10.06 -7.59 -35.23
CA SER A 83 11.29 -8.31 -34.95
C SER A 83 11.04 -9.41 -33.93
N PRO A 84 11.46 -10.66 -34.19
CA PRO A 84 11.34 -11.75 -33.22
C PRO A 84 12.30 -11.61 -32.03
N ASP A 85 13.41 -10.89 -32.23
CA ASP A 85 14.48 -10.71 -31.25
C ASP A 85 14.81 -9.22 -31.06
N SER A 86 15.24 -8.85 -29.86
CA SER A 86 15.76 -7.53 -29.51
C SER A 86 17.05 -7.64 -28.70
N THR A 87 18.03 -6.82 -29.05
CA THR A 87 19.32 -6.74 -28.32
C THR A 87 19.29 -5.53 -27.39
N VAL A 88 19.55 -5.76 -26.11
CA VAL A 88 19.58 -4.73 -25.08
C VAL A 88 20.96 -4.67 -24.43
N SER A 89 21.49 -3.45 -24.27
CA SER A 89 22.68 -3.20 -23.47
C SER A 89 22.34 -3.29 -22.00
N LEU A 90 23.04 -4.15 -21.28
CA LEU A 90 22.94 -4.22 -19.83
C LEU A 90 23.93 -3.23 -19.20
N PHE A 91 23.66 -2.85 -17.96
CA PHE A 91 24.59 -2.15 -17.10
C PHE A 91 25.34 -3.17 -16.24
N GLY A 92 26.67 -3.21 -16.37
CA GLY A 92 27.55 -4.13 -15.64
C GLY A 92 27.99 -5.34 -16.48
N ASN A 93 29.15 -5.90 -16.14
CA ASN A 93 29.74 -7.05 -16.83
C ASN A 93 29.19 -8.39 -16.34
N THR A 94 28.68 -8.39 -15.11
CA THR A 94 28.06 -9.52 -14.43
C THR A 94 26.57 -9.23 -14.23
N THR A 95 25.76 -10.22 -14.53
CA THR A 95 24.31 -10.12 -14.50
C THR A 95 23.77 -11.39 -13.84
N ASP A 96 23.11 -11.22 -12.72
CA ASP A 96 22.44 -12.27 -11.98
C ASP A 96 20.92 -12.08 -12.03
N ASN A 97 20.18 -13.18 -11.89
CA ASN A 97 18.72 -13.17 -11.80
C ASN A 97 17.98 -12.43 -12.94
N LEU A 98 18.54 -12.38 -14.16
CA LEU A 98 17.89 -11.69 -15.26
C LEU A 98 16.53 -12.32 -15.61
N VAL A 99 15.50 -11.48 -15.61
CA VAL A 99 14.13 -11.80 -16.00
C VAL A 99 13.70 -10.78 -17.05
N ALA A 100 13.26 -11.27 -18.20
CA ALA A 100 12.63 -10.46 -19.23
C ALA A 100 11.14 -10.78 -19.32
N GLN A 101 10.30 -9.75 -19.43
CA GLN A 101 8.84 -9.87 -19.55
C GLN A 101 8.29 -8.97 -20.66
N ASP A 102 7.18 -9.37 -21.29
CA ASP A 102 6.42 -8.53 -22.22
C ASP A 102 5.47 -7.55 -21.48
N GLU A 103 4.68 -6.79 -22.25
CA GLU A 103 3.65 -5.90 -21.69
C GLU A 103 2.57 -6.61 -20.85
N ASN A 104 2.35 -7.91 -21.08
CA ASN A 104 1.33 -8.74 -20.43
C ASN A 104 1.88 -9.50 -19.20
N GLY A 105 3.19 -9.41 -18.91
CA GLY A 105 3.86 -10.14 -17.85
C GLY A 105 4.26 -11.57 -18.23
N THR A 106 4.23 -11.92 -19.52
CA THR A 106 4.73 -13.20 -20.04
C THR A 106 6.24 -13.21 -19.97
N LEU A 107 6.83 -14.30 -19.45
CA LEU A 107 8.28 -14.47 -19.43
C LEU A 107 8.83 -14.65 -20.86
N LEU A 108 9.81 -13.84 -21.20
CA LEU A 108 10.53 -13.89 -22.47
C LEU A 108 11.85 -14.63 -22.30
N PHE A 109 12.22 -15.41 -23.31
CA PHE A 109 13.52 -16.09 -23.31
C PHE A 109 14.64 -15.08 -23.56
N SER A 110 15.67 -15.12 -22.72
CA SER A 110 16.81 -14.20 -22.79
C SER A 110 18.13 -14.97 -22.77
N LYS A 111 19.06 -14.59 -23.64
CA LYS A 111 20.44 -15.06 -23.64
C LYS A 111 21.38 -13.90 -23.32
N VAL A 112 22.11 -14.01 -22.22
CA VAL A 112 23.06 -13.00 -21.76
C VAL A 112 24.44 -13.23 -22.37
N ASN A 113 25.03 -12.16 -22.91
CA ASN A 113 26.37 -12.07 -23.48
C ASN A 113 27.11 -10.92 -22.78
N SER A 114 27.79 -11.21 -21.68
CA SER A 114 28.52 -10.22 -20.85
C SER A 114 27.66 -8.96 -20.56
N ASN A 115 27.87 -7.87 -21.29
CA ASN A 115 27.19 -6.57 -21.10
C ASN A 115 25.96 -6.37 -22.02
N SER A 116 25.43 -7.44 -22.62
CA SER A 116 24.26 -7.37 -23.51
C SER A 116 23.38 -8.60 -23.36
N ALA A 117 22.08 -8.46 -23.60
CA ALA A 117 21.15 -9.58 -23.65
C ALA A 117 20.40 -9.58 -24.98
N ILE A 118 20.27 -10.77 -25.57
CA ILE A 118 19.38 -11.02 -26.69
C ILE A 118 18.09 -11.60 -26.12
N ILE A 119 16.97 -10.91 -26.33
CA ILE A 119 15.65 -11.26 -25.81
C ILE A 119 14.75 -11.61 -26.98
N GLN A 120 14.13 -12.79 -26.92
CA GLN A 120 13.12 -13.21 -27.88
C GLN A 120 11.80 -12.52 -27.52
N THR A 121 11.44 -11.48 -28.26
CA THR A 121 10.28 -10.63 -27.98
C THR A 121 8.97 -11.26 -28.44
N LEU A 122 9.01 -12.18 -29.40
CA LEU A 122 7.84 -12.90 -29.92
C LEU A 122 6.69 -11.96 -30.38
N GLY A 123 7.04 -10.77 -30.86
CA GLY A 123 6.10 -9.75 -31.29
C GLY A 123 5.58 -8.80 -30.19
N ALA A 124 6.18 -8.83 -29.00
CA ALA A 124 5.93 -7.82 -27.96
C ALA A 124 6.25 -6.41 -28.46
N SER A 125 5.53 -5.41 -27.94
CA SER A 125 5.79 -3.99 -28.24
C SER A 125 6.61 -3.31 -27.15
N VAL A 126 6.58 -3.85 -25.93
CA VAL A 126 7.32 -3.35 -24.77
C VAL A 126 7.95 -4.54 -24.06
N ILE A 127 9.20 -4.37 -23.64
CA ILE A 127 9.87 -5.32 -22.77
C ILE A 127 10.25 -4.66 -21.45
N LYS A 128 10.14 -5.44 -20.38
CA LYS A 128 10.62 -5.12 -19.03
C LYS A 128 11.74 -6.08 -18.69
N ILE A 129 12.83 -5.56 -18.18
CA ILE A 129 14.04 -6.31 -17.87
C ILE A 129 14.40 -5.99 -16.42
N ASP A 130 14.45 -7.02 -15.61
CA ASP A 130 14.80 -6.98 -14.19
C ASP A 130 16.03 -7.85 -13.99
N TYR A 131 17.08 -7.33 -13.36
CA TYR A 131 18.26 -8.12 -13.01
C TYR A 131 19.06 -7.48 -11.89
N ASP A 132 20.02 -8.23 -11.33
CA ASP A 132 20.93 -7.74 -10.31
C ASP A 132 22.37 -7.73 -10.85
N THR A 133 23.16 -6.72 -10.45
CA THR A 133 24.59 -6.64 -10.78
C THR A 133 25.39 -6.06 -9.62
N ALA A 134 26.61 -6.55 -9.41
CA ALA A 134 27.52 -6.03 -8.39
C ALA A 134 28.51 -4.99 -8.92
N ASP A 135 28.48 -4.69 -10.23
CA ASP A 135 29.57 -3.95 -10.89
C ASP A 135 29.43 -2.42 -10.85
N LEU A 136 28.23 -1.92 -10.52
CA LEU A 136 27.93 -0.48 -10.56
C LEU A 136 28.41 0.27 -9.32
N VAL A 137 28.82 -0.44 -8.27
CA VAL A 137 29.26 0.16 -7.00
C VAL A 137 30.69 -0.21 -6.67
N THR A 138 31.57 0.78 -6.64
CA THR A 138 32.95 0.63 -6.19
C THR A 138 33.08 1.02 -4.71
N LYS A 139 33.78 0.20 -3.92
CA LYS A 139 33.98 0.42 -2.48
C LYS A 139 35.42 0.85 -2.21
N SER A 140 35.60 2.07 -1.71
CA SER A 140 36.91 2.62 -1.32
C SER A 140 36.89 3.08 0.14
N GLY A 141 37.38 2.20 1.04
CA GLY A 141 37.34 2.45 2.47
C GLY A 141 35.90 2.55 3.00
N LYS A 142 35.53 3.73 3.53
CA LYS A 142 34.17 4.01 4.01
C LYS A 142 33.25 4.62 2.95
N THR A 143 33.81 5.07 1.83
CA THR A 143 33.08 5.72 0.74
C THR A 143 32.79 4.73 -0.36
N TRP A 144 31.54 4.66 -0.75
CA TRP A 144 31.05 3.81 -1.82
C TRP A 144 30.62 4.74 -2.95
N THR A 145 30.99 4.40 -4.18
CA THR A 145 30.72 5.22 -5.35
C THR A 145 29.91 4.40 -6.33
N PHE A 146 28.69 4.86 -6.61
CA PHE A 146 27.87 4.37 -7.71
C PHE A 146 28.29 5.09 -8.99
N HIS A 147 28.54 4.33 -10.05
CA HIS A 147 28.88 4.84 -11.37
C HIS A 147 27.97 4.21 -12.43
N VAL A 148 27.39 5.04 -13.29
CA VAL A 148 26.63 4.58 -14.46
C VAL A 148 26.73 5.59 -15.60
N ASP A 149 26.76 5.09 -16.83
CA ASP A 149 26.60 5.90 -18.04
C ASP A 149 25.29 5.50 -18.73
N SER A 150 24.28 6.36 -18.62
CA SER A 150 22.94 6.11 -19.14
C SER A 150 22.58 7.06 -20.28
N LEU A 151 21.96 6.53 -21.33
CA LEU A 151 21.43 7.33 -22.45
C LEU A 151 20.05 7.94 -22.17
N THR A 152 19.46 7.63 -21.02
CA THR A 152 18.15 8.14 -20.59
C THR A 152 18.21 8.61 -19.15
N ASP A 153 17.30 9.52 -18.80
CA ASP A 153 17.05 9.89 -17.42
C ASP A 153 16.71 8.63 -16.61
N PHE A 154 17.11 8.62 -15.33
CA PHE A 154 16.97 7.46 -14.47
C PHE A 154 16.76 7.86 -13.02
N SER A 155 16.15 6.95 -12.27
CA SER A 155 15.96 7.10 -10.83
C SER A 155 16.92 6.19 -10.08
N LEU A 156 17.49 6.69 -8.99
CA LEU A 156 18.39 5.96 -8.11
C LEU A 156 17.86 5.95 -6.69
N LEU A 157 17.62 4.75 -6.16
CA LEU A 157 17.29 4.53 -4.76
C LEU A 157 18.53 4.03 -4.01
N LEU A 158 19.03 4.86 -3.09
CA LEU A 158 20.16 4.50 -2.23
C LEU A 158 19.73 3.59 -1.08
N PRO A 159 20.68 2.81 -0.51
CA PRO A 159 20.40 2.00 0.66
C PRO A 159 19.95 2.84 1.85
N LYS A 160 19.27 2.20 2.80
CA LYS A 160 18.95 2.83 4.07
C LYS A 160 20.22 3.32 4.77
N ASN A 161 20.09 4.45 5.46
CA ASN A 161 21.11 4.99 6.37
C ASN A 161 22.38 5.44 5.64
N THR A 162 22.27 5.84 4.37
CA THR A 162 23.39 6.42 3.64
C THR A 162 23.31 7.94 3.64
N VAL A 163 24.47 8.59 3.66
CA VAL A 163 24.62 10.02 3.45
C VAL A 163 25.42 10.23 2.17
N ILE A 164 24.90 11.06 1.28
CA ILE A 164 25.58 11.42 0.04
C ILE A 164 26.69 12.42 0.38
N VAL A 165 27.91 12.10 -0.02
CA VAL A 165 29.10 12.93 0.25
C VAL A 165 29.60 13.67 -0.98
N GLY A 166 29.20 13.24 -2.18
CA GLY A 166 29.53 13.94 -3.42
C GLY A 166 28.78 13.39 -4.64
N MET A 167 28.58 14.24 -5.63
CA MET A 167 28.03 13.89 -6.94
C MET A 167 28.76 14.68 -8.04
N ASN A 168 28.90 14.12 -9.23
CA ASN A 168 29.44 14.85 -10.39
C ASN A 168 28.36 15.61 -11.21
N THR A 169 27.09 15.23 -11.04
CA THR A 169 25.94 15.75 -11.79
C THR A 169 24.89 16.29 -10.83
N TYR A 170 24.18 17.34 -11.25
CA TYR A 170 23.07 17.90 -10.48
C TYR A 170 21.79 17.07 -10.71
N PRO A 171 21.11 16.61 -9.63
CA PRO A 171 19.89 15.84 -9.75
C PRO A 171 18.70 16.69 -10.19
N LEU A 172 17.77 16.09 -10.93
CA LEU A 172 16.51 16.71 -11.32
C LEU A 172 15.59 16.86 -10.10
N ASP A 173 15.55 15.84 -9.25
CA ASP A 173 14.82 15.85 -7.99
C ASP A 173 15.52 14.97 -6.94
N ILE A 174 15.33 15.28 -5.66
CA ILE A 174 15.77 14.46 -4.54
C ILE A 174 14.64 14.37 -3.53
N GLN A 175 14.23 13.14 -3.24
CA GLN A 175 13.24 12.84 -2.22
C GLN A 175 13.82 11.88 -1.18
N VAL A 176 13.35 12.01 0.06
CA VAL A 176 13.69 11.07 1.13
C VAL A 176 12.43 10.33 1.53
N VAL A 177 12.40 9.03 1.25
CA VAL A 177 11.27 8.13 1.55
C VAL A 177 11.80 6.98 2.41
N ASP A 178 11.20 6.76 3.58
CA ASP A 178 11.58 5.69 4.51
C ASP A 178 13.09 5.63 4.86
N ASN A 179 13.72 6.80 5.07
CA ASN A 179 15.17 6.96 5.30
C ASN A 179 16.07 6.47 4.16
N GLN A 180 15.55 6.44 2.93
CA GLN A 180 16.29 6.21 1.70
C GLN A 180 16.21 7.44 0.82
N SER A 181 17.30 7.79 0.15
CA SER A 181 17.30 8.85 -0.84
C SER A 181 16.89 8.27 -2.18
N LEU A 182 15.76 8.74 -2.71
CA LEU A 182 15.36 8.55 -4.09
C LEU A 182 15.80 9.78 -4.87
N ILE A 183 16.57 9.59 -5.94
CA ILE A 183 17.24 10.66 -6.66
C ILE A 183 16.92 10.49 -8.14
N ASP A 184 16.34 11.50 -8.77
CA ASP A 184 16.11 11.51 -10.21
C ASP A 184 17.25 12.25 -10.90
N LEU A 185 17.85 11.63 -11.91
CA LEU A 185 19.08 12.10 -12.56
C LEU A 185 18.90 12.19 -14.08
N PRO A 186 19.51 13.18 -14.73
CA PRO A 186 19.47 13.28 -16.17
C PRO A 186 20.35 12.20 -16.83
N SER A 187 20.11 11.92 -18.11
CA SER A 187 20.99 11.08 -18.93
C SER A 187 22.44 11.57 -18.90
N GLY A 188 23.39 10.63 -18.89
CA GLY A 188 24.84 10.87 -18.94
C GLY A 188 25.63 10.03 -17.94
N SER A 189 26.94 10.26 -17.91
CA SER A 189 27.87 9.63 -16.97
C SER A 189 27.74 10.24 -15.57
N THR A 190 27.29 9.45 -14.61
CA THR A 190 27.01 9.89 -13.24
C THR A 190 27.83 9.13 -12.23
N ASP A 191 28.46 9.87 -11.32
CA ASP A 191 29.17 9.40 -10.14
C ASP A 191 28.48 9.93 -8.88
N ILE A 192 28.04 9.03 -8.01
CA ILE A 192 27.46 9.38 -6.70
C ILE A 192 28.24 8.66 -5.62
N SER A 193 28.92 9.45 -4.80
CA SER A 193 29.65 8.97 -3.64
C SER A 193 28.81 9.11 -2.38
N TYR A 194 28.69 8.04 -1.62
CA TYR A 194 27.94 7.97 -0.38
C TYR A 194 28.69 7.17 0.68
N VAL A 195 28.31 7.38 1.93
CA VAL A 195 28.83 6.63 3.09
C VAL A 195 27.66 6.09 3.88
N PHE A 196 27.80 4.91 4.48
CA PHE A 196 26.84 4.48 5.50
C PHE A 196 27.01 5.37 6.73
N GLY A 197 26.00 6.22 6.95
CA GLY A 197 25.82 6.92 8.20
C GLY A 197 25.60 5.87 9.27
N VAL A 198 26.54 5.78 10.20
CA VAL A 198 26.40 4.97 11.39
C VAL A 198 25.29 5.58 12.25
N LEU A 199 24.05 5.19 11.94
CA LEU A 199 22.88 5.46 12.75
C LEU A 199 23.19 5.10 14.19
N GLY A 200 22.82 5.98 15.11
CA GLY A 200 23.12 5.80 16.51
C GLY A 200 24.59 5.94 16.88
N THR A 201 25.33 6.80 16.19
CA THR A 201 26.55 7.36 16.77
C THR A 201 26.26 8.62 17.53
N SER A 202 27.18 8.97 18.43
CA SER A 202 27.16 10.24 19.14
C SER A 202 27.07 11.43 18.17
N GLN A 203 27.76 11.37 17.02
CA GLN A 203 27.77 12.45 16.03
C GLN A 203 26.41 12.61 15.33
N THR A 204 25.80 11.52 14.85
CA THR A 204 24.48 11.58 14.17
C THR A 204 23.37 11.98 15.14
N ALA A 205 23.39 11.46 16.37
CA ALA A 205 22.45 11.84 17.41
C ALA A 205 22.62 13.32 17.82
N THR A 206 23.86 13.81 17.92
CA THR A 206 24.13 15.23 18.20
C THR A 206 23.56 16.11 17.09
N LEU A 207 23.84 15.79 15.83
CA LEU A 207 23.36 16.55 14.68
C LEU A 207 21.82 16.55 14.58
N ALA A 208 21.17 15.41 14.83
CA ALA A 208 19.71 15.30 14.83
C ALA A 208 19.08 16.14 15.96
N ILE A 209 19.65 16.09 17.16
CA ILE A 209 19.22 16.89 18.31
C ILE A 209 19.41 18.40 18.03
N GLU A 210 20.55 18.79 17.47
CA GLU A 210 20.85 20.19 17.15
C GLU A 210 19.90 20.75 16.10
N LYS A 211 19.75 20.07 14.95
CA LYS A 211 18.80 20.46 13.90
C LYS A 211 17.37 20.57 14.41
N THR A 212 16.94 19.64 15.27
CA THR A 212 15.60 19.66 15.86
C THR A 212 15.42 20.82 16.83
N ARG A 213 16.44 21.10 17.65
CA ARG A 213 16.44 22.24 18.58
C ARG A 213 16.35 23.57 17.83
N GLU A 214 17.14 23.74 16.77
CA GLU A 214 17.07 24.93 15.91
C GLU A 214 15.68 25.09 15.28
N PHE A 215 15.12 24.00 14.74
CA PHE A 215 13.78 24.02 14.15
C PHE A 215 12.69 24.45 15.16
N ILE A 216 12.70 23.86 16.36
CA ILE A 216 11.78 24.22 17.45
C ILE A 216 11.97 25.69 17.89
N ASN A 217 13.23 26.14 18.01
CA ASN A 217 13.52 27.52 18.39
C ASN A 217 13.03 28.52 17.33
N ASN A 218 13.19 28.21 16.05
CA ASN A 218 12.67 29.03 14.96
C ASN A 218 11.15 29.16 15.05
N ILE A 219 10.42 28.04 15.18
CA ILE A 219 8.96 28.04 15.35
C ILE A 219 8.53 28.83 16.59
N ASN A 220 9.23 28.65 17.71
CA ASN A 220 8.93 29.38 18.95
C ASN A 220 9.19 30.89 18.81
N SER A 221 10.19 31.30 18.00
CA SER A 221 10.48 32.71 17.74
C SER A 221 9.42 33.37 16.84
N GLU A 222 8.71 32.59 16.03
CA GLU A 222 7.51 33.01 15.29
C GLU A 222 6.26 33.13 16.20
N GLY A 223 6.40 32.88 17.50
CA GLY A 223 5.33 33.00 18.49
C GLY A 223 4.44 31.75 18.61
N ILE A 224 4.79 30.66 17.90
CA ILE A 224 4.07 29.39 17.94
C ILE A 224 4.66 28.52 19.04
N LYS A 225 3.87 28.18 20.06
CA LYS A 225 4.33 27.32 21.16
C LYS A 225 4.31 25.85 20.74
N THR A 226 5.40 25.14 21.00
CA THR A 226 5.59 23.71 20.65
C THR A 226 5.79 22.80 21.88
N PRO A 227 4.78 22.63 22.76
CA PRO A 227 4.93 21.92 24.02
C PRO A 227 5.22 20.42 23.86
N LEU A 228 4.58 19.73 22.91
CA LEU A 228 4.78 18.30 22.71
C LEU A 228 6.13 18.01 22.08
N ALA A 229 6.54 18.82 21.09
CA ALA A 229 7.85 18.68 20.46
C ALA A 229 8.99 18.95 21.46
N SER A 230 8.84 19.98 22.31
CA SER A 230 9.84 20.32 23.33
C SER A 230 10.01 19.21 24.37
N ALA A 231 8.91 18.59 24.81
CA ALA A 231 8.96 17.45 25.72
C ALA A 231 9.68 16.26 25.08
N LYS A 232 9.39 15.97 23.81
CA LYS A 232 10.00 14.87 23.08
C LYS A 232 11.49 15.10 22.80
N LEU A 233 11.89 16.34 22.54
CA LEU A 233 13.30 16.71 22.44
C LEU A 233 14.03 16.51 23.79
N ALA A 234 13.36 16.71 24.93
CA ALA A 234 13.94 16.41 26.24
C ALA A 234 14.19 14.89 26.42
N ASP A 235 13.28 14.04 25.96
CA ASP A 235 13.47 12.58 25.95
C ASP A 235 14.69 12.19 25.09
N ALA A 236 14.87 12.83 23.94
CA ALA A 236 16.03 12.62 23.07
C ALA A 236 17.35 12.98 23.78
N ASN A 237 17.41 14.12 24.47
CA ASN A 237 18.58 14.53 25.25
C ASN A 237 18.85 13.56 26.43
N SER A 238 17.79 13.05 27.08
CA SER A 238 17.92 12.04 28.12
C SER A 238 18.50 10.73 27.57
N ALA A 239 17.99 10.22 26.45
CA ALA A 239 18.54 9.03 25.78
C ALA A 239 20.01 9.24 25.36
N PHE A 240 20.35 10.45 24.89
CA PHE A 240 21.73 10.80 24.53
C PHE A 240 22.67 10.74 25.74
N SER A 241 22.26 11.30 26.88
CA SER A 241 23.03 11.27 28.13
C SER A 241 23.22 9.85 28.68
N GLN A 242 22.32 8.92 28.35
CA GLN A 242 22.41 7.50 28.69
C GLN A 242 23.28 6.69 27.72
N GLY A 243 23.91 7.32 26.72
CA GLY A 243 24.69 6.65 25.68
C GLY A 243 23.85 5.89 24.65
N LYS A 244 22.52 6.04 24.67
CA LYS A 244 21.58 5.40 23.74
C LYS A 244 21.40 6.26 22.49
N TYR A 245 22.47 6.44 21.73
CA TYR A 245 22.51 7.37 20.60
C TYR A 245 21.50 7.04 19.50
N SER A 246 21.27 5.76 19.19
CA SER A 246 20.25 5.35 18.21
C SER A 246 18.85 5.78 18.65
N SER A 247 18.51 5.56 19.93
CA SER A 247 17.23 5.99 20.50
C SER A 247 17.12 7.51 20.53
N ALA A 248 18.21 8.22 20.86
CA ALA A 248 18.25 9.68 20.88
C ALA A 248 18.00 10.29 19.49
N GLU A 249 18.59 9.71 18.45
CA GLU A 249 18.40 10.13 17.07
C GLU A 249 16.94 9.94 16.60
N VAL A 250 16.32 8.79 16.90
CA VAL A 250 14.91 8.53 16.59
C VAL A 250 13.98 9.51 17.31
N LEU A 251 14.20 9.72 18.62
CA LEU A 251 13.38 10.63 19.43
C LEU A 251 13.51 12.09 18.96
N ALA A 252 14.70 12.51 18.50
CA ALA A 252 14.91 13.84 17.93
C ALA A 252 14.12 14.02 16.62
N ASN A 253 14.19 13.04 15.72
CA ASN A 253 13.42 13.08 14.46
C ASN A 253 11.89 13.08 14.72
N GLU A 254 11.43 12.31 15.71
CA GLU A 254 10.02 12.32 16.13
C GLU A 254 9.60 13.69 16.67
N ALA A 255 10.43 14.32 17.50
CA ALA A 255 10.20 15.67 18.02
C ALA A 255 10.10 16.71 16.89
N LYS A 256 10.95 16.60 15.86
CA LYS A 256 10.87 17.47 14.67
C LYS A 256 9.53 17.33 13.94
N ASN A 257 9.05 16.11 13.74
CA ASN A 257 7.76 15.87 13.08
C ASN A 257 6.58 16.43 13.90
N ILE A 258 6.61 16.26 15.23
CA ILE A 258 5.61 16.84 16.13
C ILE A 258 5.62 18.37 16.04
N ALA A 259 6.81 19.00 15.97
CA ALA A 259 6.92 20.45 15.83
C ALA A 259 6.28 20.95 14.52
N SER A 260 6.47 20.24 13.40
CA SER A 260 5.80 20.57 12.13
C SER A 260 4.28 20.49 12.26
N GLN A 261 3.76 19.46 12.94
CA GLN A 261 2.32 19.32 13.17
C GLN A 261 1.76 20.46 14.06
N GLU A 262 2.47 20.82 15.14
CA GLU A 262 2.09 21.94 16.02
C GLU A 262 2.13 23.29 15.27
N GLN A 263 3.08 23.48 14.36
CA GLN A 263 3.18 24.65 13.48
C GLN A 263 1.97 24.76 12.55
N GLU A 264 1.61 23.70 11.83
CA GLU A 264 0.45 23.67 10.93
C GLU A 264 -0.86 24.00 11.66
N ILE A 265 -1.05 23.42 12.86
CA ILE A 265 -2.22 23.69 13.71
C ILE A 265 -2.27 25.18 14.08
N ALA A 266 -1.14 25.79 14.44
CA ALA A 266 -1.10 27.20 14.82
C ALA A 266 -1.40 28.16 13.65
N LEU A 267 -0.89 27.86 12.44
CA LEU A 267 -1.16 28.67 11.24
C LEU A 267 -2.63 28.58 10.78
N SER A 268 -3.30 27.46 11.00
CA SER A 268 -4.72 27.31 10.66
C SER A 268 -5.67 28.19 11.50
N ASN A 269 -5.23 28.62 12.70
CA ASN A 269 -6.07 29.33 13.67
C ASN A 269 -5.95 30.88 13.61
N SER A 270 -5.13 31.45 12.72
CA SER A 270 -4.76 32.89 12.74
C SER A 270 -5.42 33.79 11.67
N LYS A 271 -6.35 33.29 10.84
CA LYS A 271 -6.96 34.11 9.77
C LYS A 271 -8.21 34.87 10.26
N PRO A 272 -8.31 36.21 10.08
CA PRO A 272 -9.46 36.98 10.53
C PRO A 272 -10.67 36.84 9.57
N THR A 273 -11.86 36.78 10.16
CA THR A 273 -13.16 36.67 9.52
C THR A 273 -13.61 38.02 8.97
N SER A 274 -13.98 38.12 7.70
CA SER A 274 -14.85 39.20 7.20
C SER A 274 -15.82 38.66 6.15
N ASP A 275 -17.08 39.06 6.30
CA ASP A 275 -18.24 38.56 5.57
C ASP A 275 -18.37 39.08 4.12
N ASN A 276 -18.82 38.16 3.24
CA ASN A 276 -19.64 38.32 2.02
C ASN A 276 -19.05 38.71 0.63
N ILE A 277 -18.65 37.65 -0.13
CA ILE A 277 -18.99 37.25 -1.55
C ILE A 277 -18.54 38.13 -2.77
N PRO A 278 -18.18 37.60 -4.00
CA PRO A 278 -17.72 36.26 -4.46
C PRO A 278 -16.45 36.25 -5.39
N LEU A 279 -15.96 35.03 -5.67
CA LEU A 279 -15.50 34.51 -6.98
C LEU A 279 -13.98 34.48 -7.36
N LEU A 280 -13.56 33.26 -7.71
CA LEU A 280 -12.54 32.82 -8.70
C LEU A 280 -11.10 32.47 -8.28
N ILE A 281 -10.93 31.17 -7.98
CA ILE A 281 -9.89 30.19 -8.40
C ILE A 281 -8.44 30.28 -7.87
N GLY A 282 -8.04 29.17 -7.22
CA GLY A 282 -6.67 28.70 -7.06
C GLY A 282 -6.54 27.49 -6.10
N SER A 283 -6.98 26.31 -6.55
CA SER A 283 -6.71 24.90 -6.06
C SER A 283 -6.20 24.67 -4.62
N GLY A 284 -6.98 24.08 -3.71
CA GLY A 284 -7.04 22.62 -3.43
C GLY A 284 -6.19 22.30 -2.18
N ILE A 285 -6.64 21.74 -1.06
CA ILE A 285 -7.69 20.78 -0.73
C ILE A 285 -8.22 21.16 0.66
N ALA A 286 -9.50 21.51 0.78
CA ALA A 286 -10.23 21.54 2.05
C ALA A 286 -11.71 21.30 1.77
N GLY A 287 -12.30 20.28 2.40
CA GLY A 287 -13.75 20.14 2.43
C GLY A 287 -14.31 18.72 2.53
N ALA A 288 -14.01 18.00 3.61
CA ALA A 288 -14.93 17.01 4.18
C ALA A 288 -14.56 16.64 5.64
N VAL A 289 -14.31 17.64 6.50
CA VAL A 289 -14.42 17.47 7.96
C VAL A 289 -15.34 18.56 8.47
N THR A 290 -16.62 18.39 8.22
CA THR A 290 -17.68 19.09 8.94
C THR A 290 -18.84 18.13 9.12
N THR A 291 -18.83 17.38 10.23
CA THR A 291 -20.02 17.17 11.07
C THR A 291 -19.67 16.38 12.34
N ALA A 292 -19.89 17.04 13.47
CA ALA A 292 -20.26 16.50 14.78
C ALA A 292 -19.20 15.81 15.66
N VAL A 293 -18.51 16.64 16.46
CA VAL A 293 -18.25 16.32 17.87
C VAL A 293 -19.53 16.64 18.66
N ILE A 294 -20.27 15.62 19.10
CA ILE A 294 -21.29 15.74 20.15
C ILE A 294 -21.03 14.69 21.24
N LEU A 295 -20.73 15.20 22.44
CA LEU A 295 -20.74 14.63 23.79
C LEU A 295 -21.40 13.26 24.01
N ILE A 296 -20.75 12.39 24.81
CA ILE A 296 -21.35 11.70 25.98
C ILE A 296 -20.26 11.29 26.99
N ARG A 297 -20.48 11.68 28.25
CA ARG A 297 -19.74 11.31 29.46
C ARG A 297 -20.41 10.08 30.09
N ARG A 298 -19.59 9.08 30.47
CA ARG A 298 -19.74 8.06 31.55
C ARG A 298 -21.15 7.61 31.99
N THR A 299 -21.42 6.30 31.87
CA THR A 299 -21.90 5.46 33.00
C THR A 299 -21.30 4.05 32.90
N LYS A 300 -21.06 3.42 34.07
CA LYS A 300 -20.46 2.10 34.26
C LYS A 300 -21.52 0.98 34.22
N ASN A 301 -21.05 -0.23 33.87
CA ASN A 301 -21.56 -1.58 34.17
C ASN A 301 -22.74 -2.14 33.34
N SER A 302 -22.43 -3.09 32.45
CA SER A 302 -22.69 -4.55 32.57
C SER A 302 -22.84 -5.22 31.20
N LYS A 303 -22.17 -6.38 31.00
CA LYS A 303 -22.33 -7.33 29.87
C LYS A 303 -23.79 -7.88 29.79
N PRO A 304 -24.23 -8.61 28.74
CA PRO A 304 -23.49 -9.16 27.60
C PRO A 304 -24.09 -8.88 26.20
N VAL A 305 -23.24 -9.14 25.21
CA VAL A 305 -23.49 -9.27 23.77
C VAL A 305 -24.65 -10.25 23.50
N LYS A 306 -25.59 -9.86 22.64
CA LYS A 306 -26.58 -10.74 22.02
C LYS A 306 -26.27 -10.86 20.53
N THR A 307 -25.87 -12.06 20.15
CA THR A 307 -25.64 -12.56 18.80
C THR A 307 -26.85 -12.28 17.90
N ILE A 308 -26.62 -11.79 16.68
CA ILE A 308 -27.59 -11.89 15.59
C ILE A 308 -27.28 -13.19 14.84
N GLU A 309 -28.22 -14.12 14.93
CA GLU A 309 -28.25 -15.39 14.20
C GLU A 309 -28.41 -15.11 12.70
N PHE A 310 -27.53 -15.70 11.90
CA PHE A 310 -27.74 -15.83 10.46
C PHE A 310 -28.54 -17.10 10.17
N PHE A 311 -29.44 -16.98 9.20
CA PHE A 311 -30.37 -18.00 8.72
C PHE A 311 -29.75 -19.40 8.62
N LYS A 312 -30.46 -20.34 9.27
CA LYS A 312 -30.23 -21.77 9.26
C LYS A 312 -30.44 -22.32 7.85
N ASN A 313 -29.36 -22.77 7.22
CA ASN A 313 -29.41 -23.86 6.27
C ASN A 313 -28.54 -24.97 6.86
N ASP A 314 -29.20 -26.08 7.21
CA ASP A 314 -28.62 -27.20 7.92
C ASP A 314 -27.59 -27.94 7.04
N ASN A 315 -26.49 -28.36 7.70
CA ASN A 315 -25.37 -29.20 7.24
C ASN A 315 -24.17 -28.51 6.57
N PHE A 316 -23.30 -27.83 7.34
CA PHE A 316 -21.91 -27.58 6.93
C PHE A 316 -20.99 -27.44 8.17
N VAL A 317 -20.22 -28.49 8.46
CA VAL A 317 -19.24 -28.55 9.56
C VAL A 317 -17.89 -28.01 9.07
N VAL A 318 -17.23 -27.16 9.87
CA VAL A 318 -15.84 -26.74 9.62
C VAL A 318 -14.95 -27.98 9.71
N PRO A 319 -14.19 -28.35 8.65
CA PRO A 319 -13.47 -29.61 8.62
C PRO A 319 -12.38 -29.67 9.71
N ASP A 320 -12.41 -30.76 10.49
CA ASP A 320 -11.43 -31.04 11.54
C ASP A 320 -10.03 -31.27 10.96
N LYS A 321 -8.99 -30.89 11.71
CA LYS A 321 -7.58 -30.90 11.26
C LYS A 321 -7.13 -32.28 10.78
N GLU A 322 -7.64 -33.35 11.39
CA GLU A 322 -7.37 -34.74 11.03
C GLU A 322 -7.92 -35.11 9.64
N THR A 323 -9.03 -34.49 9.20
CA THR A 323 -9.63 -34.74 7.89
C THR A 323 -8.78 -34.12 6.78
N ILE A 324 -8.25 -32.91 7.02
CA ILE A 324 -7.38 -32.20 6.08
C ILE A 324 -6.04 -32.94 5.93
N PHE A 325 -5.48 -33.46 7.03
CA PHE A 325 -4.24 -34.24 6.97
C PHE A 325 -4.38 -35.61 6.30
N ARG A 326 -5.59 -36.21 6.31
CA ARG A 326 -5.87 -37.46 5.60
C ARG A 326 -5.96 -37.27 4.08
N ILE A 327 -6.51 -36.14 3.63
CA ILE A 327 -6.72 -35.84 2.20
C ILE A 327 -5.42 -35.36 1.54
N LYS A 328 -4.53 -34.69 2.28
CA LYS A 328 -3.28 -34.13 1.76
C LYS A 328 -2.06 -34.46 2.66
N PRO A 329 -1.54 -35.70 2.62
CA PRO A 329 -0.40 -36.09 3.45
C PRO A 329 0.91 -35.35 3.09
N GLU A 330 1.02 -34.83 1.85
CA GLU A 330 2.22 -34.13 1.32
C GLU A 330 2.41 -32.69 1.80
N LEU A 331 1.54 -32.18 2.68
CA LEU A 331 1.75 -30.87 3.31
C LEU A 331 3.07 -30.83 4.09
N ARG A 332 3.82 -29.74 3.91
CA ARG A 332 5.05 -29.49 4.67
C ARG A 332 4.73 -29.32 6.15
N GLN A 333 5.71 -29.58 7.00
CA GLN A 333 5.54 -29.43 8.46
C GLN A 333 5.12 -28.00 8.84
N GLU A 334 5.77 -27.00 8.25
CA GLU A 334 5.42 -25.57 8.40
C GLU A 334 3.96 -25.25 8.03
N ASP A 335 3.45 -25.89 6.97
CA ASP A 335 2.09 -25.65 6.47
C ASP A 335 1.05 -26.37 7.34
N LYS A 336 1.39 -27.56 7.89
CA LYS A 336 0.57 -28.30 8.87
C LYS A 336 0.38 -27.51 10.16
N ASP A 337 1.45 -26.86 10.63
CA ASP A 337 1.40 -26.06 11.85
C ASP A 337 0.51 -24.82 11.68
N ILE A 338 0.55 -24.18 10.51
CA ILE A 338 -0.33 -23.05 10.15
C ILE A 338 -1.80 -23.49 10.11
N VAL A 339 -2.11 -24.62 9.45
CA VAL A 339 -3.48 -25.15 9.38
C VAL A 339 -4.00 -25.52 10.77
N THR A 340 -3.16 -26.14 11.60
CA THR A 340 -3.49 -26.48 13.00
C THR A 340 -3.86 -25.22 13.78
N PHE A 341 -3.05 -24.16 13.66
CA PHE A 341 -3.27 -22.90 14.35
C PHE A 341 -4.57 -22.20 13.89
N ILE A 342 -4.88 -22.22 12.59
CA ILE A 342 -6.13 -21.63 12.08
C ILE A 342 -7.33 -22.43 12.60
N SER A 343 -7.23 -23.77 12.66
CA SER A 343 -8.27 -24.64 13.22
C SER A 343 -8.50 -24.37 14.71
N GLU A 344 -7.44 -24.23 15.50
CA GLU A 344 -7.52 -23.94 16.94
C GLU A 344 -8.16 -22.57 17.24
N ASN A 345 -8.01 -21.60 16.33
CA ASN A 345 -8.63 -20.27 16.45
C ASN A 345 -10.06 -20.20 15.87
N GLY A 346 -10.74 -21.34 15.72
CA GLY A 346 -12.12 -21.40 15.24
C GLY A 346 -12.25 -21.35 13.71
N GLY A 347 -11.22 -21.76 13.00
CA GLY A 347 -11.21 -21.89 11.53
C GLY A 347 -10.88 -20.60 10.78
N GLN A 348 -10.44 -19.55 11.48
CA GLN A 348 -10.02 -18.28 10.89
C GLN A 348 -8.88 -17.63 11.69
N ALA A 349 -7.97 -16.92 11.01
CA ALA A 349 -6.87 -16.18 11.65
C ALA A 349 -6.39 -15.04 10.76
N TYR A 350 -5.86 -13.95 11.33
CA TYR A 350 -5.22 -12.90 10.53
C TYR A 350 -3.79 -13.27 10.13
N GLU A 351 -3.32 -12.80 8.98
CA GLU A 351 -1.92 -12.95 8.57
C GLU A 351 -0.95 -12.36 9.62
N SER A 352 -1.36 -11.27 10.26
CA SER A 352 -0.61 -10.62 11.34
C SER A 352 -0.44 -11.52 12.57
N GLU A 353 -1.42 -12.38 12.87
CA GLU A 353 -1.39 -13.35 13.97
C GLU A 353 -0.50 -14.54 13.63
N LEU A 354 -0.56 -15.06 12.40
CA LEU A 354 0.36 -16.09 11.92
C LEU A 354 1.81 -15.62 12.00
N ARG A 355 2.08 -14.40 11.54
CA ARG A 355 3.40 -13.78 11.61
C ARG A 355 3.94 -13.70 13.04
N LYS A 356 3.06 -13.34 13.98
CA LYS A 356 3.42 -13.21 15.41
C LYS A 356 3.64 -14.58 16.06
N LYS A 357 2.83 -15.58 15.72
CA LYS A 357 2.92 -16.94 16.29
C LYS A 357 4.17 -17.68 15.83
N PHE A 358 4.48 -17.59 14.54
CA PHE A 358 5.57 -18.36 13.91
C PHE A 358 6.87 -17.55 13.73
N LEU A 359 6.88 -16.26 14.15
CA LEU A 359 8.02 -15.34 14.02
C LEU A 359 8.55 -15.24 12.57
N LEU A 360 7.67 -15.44 11.59
CA LEU A 360 8.04 -15.46 10.17
C LEU A 360 8.06 -14.03 9.61
N PRO A 361 8.91 -13.71 8.63
CA PRO A 361 8.81 -12.47 7.86
C PRO A 361 7.49 -12.39 7.07
N ARG A 362 7.04 -11.18 6.72
CA ARG A 362 5.77 -10.95 5.98
C ARG A 362 5.72 -11.72 4.66
N THR A 363 6.80 -11.66 3.86
CA THR A 363 6.88 -12.34 2.56
C THR A 363 6.89 -13.86 2.69
N THR A 364 7.46 -14.40 3.77
CA THR A 364 7.50 -15.85 4.05
C THR A 364 6.12 -16.34 4.50
N THR A 365 5.46 -15.58 5.39
CA THR A 365 4.07 -15.84 5.81
C THR A 365 3.14 -15.82 4.61
N TRP A 366 3.24 -14.79 3.76
CA TRP A 366 2.44 -14.65 2.54
C TRP A 366 2.66 -15.80 1.56
N ARG A 367 3.90 -16.26 1.37
CA ARG A 367 4.20 -17.43 0.52
C ARG A 367 3.57 -18.71 1.06
N ALA A 368 3.57 -18.93 2.38
CA ALA A 368 2.92 -20.09 2.99
C ALA A 368 1.40 -20.03 2.83
N VAL A 369 0.80 -18.85 3.06
CA VAL A 369 -0.63 -18.60 2.87
C VAL A 369 -1.03 -18.79 1.40
N LYS A 370 -0.30 -18.21 0.44
CA LYS A 370 -0.60 -18.40 -0.99
C LYS A 370 -0.45 -19.85 -1.46
N ARG A 371 0.45 -20.61 -0.84
CA ARG A 371 0.61 -22.04 -1.12
C ARG A 371 -0.59 -22.83 -0.61
N LEU A 372 -1.02 -22.59 0.63
CA LEU A 372 -2.22 -23.22 1.21
C LEU A 372 -3.50 -22.86 0.45
N GLU A 373 -3.60 -21.64 -0.09
CA GLU A 373 -4.71 -21.21 -0.95
C GLU A 373 -4.70 -21.98 -2.28
N ARG A 374 -3.52 -22.15 -2.90
CA ARG A 374 -3.35 -22.93 -4.13
C ARG A 374 -3.70 -24.41 -3.94
N GLU A 375 -3.35 -24.99 -2.79
CA GLU A 375 -3.75 -26.35 -2.41
C GLU A 375 -5.24 -26.47 -2.04
N GLY A 376 -5.98 -25.35 -2.04
CA GLY A 376 -7.42 -25.31 -1.81
C GLY A 376 -7.83 -25.51 -0.35
N ILE A 377 -6.92 -25.31 0.60
CA ILE A 377 -7.14 -25.56 2.04
C ILE A 377 -7.70 -24.32 2.74
N ILE A 378 -7.33 -23.13 2.25
CA ILE A 378 -7.74 -21.84 2.84
C ILE A 378 -8.31 -20.89 1.79
N GLU A 379 -9.05 -19.90 2.29
CA GLU A 379 -9.58 -18.76 1.56
C GLU A 379 -9.06 -17.47 2.20
N ILE A 380 -8.75 -16.48 1.38
CA ILE A 380 -8.21 -15.19 1.84
C ILE A 380 -9.25 -14.11 1.58
N GLU A 381 -9.59 -13.36 2.63
CA GLU A 381 -10.49 -12.21 2.57
C GLU A 381 -9.77 -10.96 3.10
N LYS A 382 -9.92 -9.83 2.41
CA LYS A 382 -9.28 -8.57 2.83
C LYS A 382 -10.23 -7.77 3.71
N ILE A 383 -9.89 -7.62 4.99
CA ILE A 383 -10.68 -6.87 5.98
C ILE A 383 -9.75 -5.81 6.61
N ASP A 384 -10.16 -4.53 6.55
CA ASP A 384 -9.46 -3.42 7.20
C ASP A 384 -7.94 -3.38 6.95
N GLN A 385 -7.55 -3.49 5.68
CA GLN A 385 -6.14 -3.51 5.22
C GLN A 385 -5.31 -4.71 5.69
N GLN A 386 -5.94 -5.72 6.29
CA GLN A 386 -5.30 -6.97 6.68
C GLN A 386 -5.93 -8.16 5.94
N ASN A 387 -5.15 -9.22 5.78
CA ASN A 387 -5.62 -10.46 5.17
C ASN A 387 -6.15 -11.37 6.28
N LEU A 388 -7.46 -11.65 6.26
CA LEU A 388 -8.10 -12.68 7.08
C LEU A 388 -8.07 -13.99 6.31
N ILE A 389 -7.59 -15.04 6.97
CA ILE A 389 -7.41 -16.36 6.39
C ILE A 389 -8.45 -17.28 7.03
N LYS A 390 -9.25 -17.95 6.21
CA LYS A 390 -10.31 -18.87 6.63
C LYS A 390 -10.04 -20.27 6.10
N LEU A 391 -10.32 -21.32 6.86
CA LEU A 391 -10.31 -22.68 6.32
C LEU A 391 -11.45 -22.83 5.32
N ARG A 392 -11.15 -23.39 4.14
CA ARG A 392 -12.17 -23.69 3.13
C ARG A 392 -13.09 -24.78 3.67
N LYS A 393 -14.40 -24.57 3.53
CA LYS A 393 -15.41 -25.59 3.84
C LYS A 393 -15.41 -26.63 2.72
N MET A 394 -15.21 -27.90 3.07
CA MET A 394 -15.34 -29.01 2.12
C MET A 394 -16.78 -29.53 2.13
N PRO A 395 -17.35 -29.95 0.99
CA PRO A 395 -18.58 -30.72 0.97
C PRO A 395 -18.32 -32.10 1.60
N GLU A 396 -19.24 -32.61 2.42
CA GLU A 396 -19.17 -33.96 2.97
C GLU A 396 -19.16 -34.97 1.79
N GLU A 397 -18.02 -35.65 1.59
CA GLU A 397 -18.01 -36.88 0.80
C GLU A 397 -18.77 -37.94 1.59
N ASN A 398 -19.94 -38.33 1.07
CA ASN A 398 -20.71 -39.48 1.52
C ASN A 398 -19.78 -40.69 1.63
N GLN A 399 -19.54 -41.15 2.86
CA GLN A 399 -18.99 -42.46 3.11
C GLN A 399 -20.10 -43.48 2.81
N GLU A 400 -20.00 -44.18 1.67
CA GLU A 400 -20.59 -45.51 1.51
C GLU A 400 -19.68 -46.58 2.13
#